data_AF-A0AAD3DE78-F1
#
_entry.id   AF-A0AAD3DE78-F1
#
_cell.length_a   1.000
_cell.length_b   1.000
_cell.length_c   1.000
_cell.angle_alpha   90.00
_cell.angle_beta   90.00
_cell.angle_gamma   90.00
#
_symmetry.space_group_name_H-M   'P 1'
#
loop_
_entity.id
_entity.type
_entity.pdbx_description
1 polymer ?
#
loop_
_entity_poly.entity_id
_entity_poly.type
_entity_poly.pdbx_seq_one_letter_code
_entity_poly.pdbx_strand_id
1 'polypeptide(L)'
;MPQSNEIVNLVTYFDEWTRCCSSSYQKDSLYRFGKFDSCGPQYNDLKIALKAKVAKSEEEAKELIAGTYYKQNLGSDPKNSPTAGAIWELKEKPGWDVQE
;
A
#
# COMPACT_ATOMS: atom_id res chain seq x y z
N MET A 1 -16.25 26.90 -6.03
CA MET A 1 -15.88 25.72 -5.21
C MET A 1 -14.77 24.99 -5.96
N PRO A 2 -13.67 24.55 -5.32
CA PRO A 2 -12.69 23.71 -6.00
C PRO A 2 -13.39 22.42 -6.46
N GLN A 3 -13.31 22.12 -7.76
CA GLN A 3 -13.82 20.85 -8.27
C GLN A 3 -12.93 19.72 -7.73
N SER A 4 -13.54 18.68 -7.19
CA SER A 4 -12.79 17.53 -6.69
C SER A 4 -12.19 16.76 -7.85
N ASN A 5 -10.88 16.51 -7.81
CA ASN A 5 -10.23 15.64 -8.80
C ASN A 5 -10.77 14.20 -8.68
N GLU A 6 -11.47 13.73 -9.72
CA GLU A 6 -12.09 12.39 -9.76
C GLU A 6 -11.06 11.24 -9.83
N ILE A 7 -9.82 11.56 -10.18
CA ILE A 7 -8.72 10.59 -10.35
C ILE A 7 -8.25 10.02 -9.01
N VAL A 8 -8.44 10.75 -7.92
CA VAL A 8 -7.99 10.34 -6.60
C VAL A 8 -9.08 9.58 -5.88
N ASN A 9 -8.97 8.25 -5.86
CA ASN A 9 -9.85 7.43 -5.04
C ASN A 9 -9.41 7.47 -3.57
N LEU A 10 -9.97 8.42 -2.83
CA LEU A 10 -9.67 8.63 -1.42
C LEU A 10 -10.08 7.43 -0.54
N VAL A 11 -11.09 6.67 -0.96
CA VAL A 11 -11.56 5.48 -0.24
C VAL A 11 -10.47 4.43 -0.18
N THR A 12 -9.70 4.24 -1.27
CA THR A 12 -8.59 3.27 -1.30
C THR A 12 -7.51 3.59 -0.26
N TYR A 13 -7.10 4.85 -0.16
CA TYR A 13 -6.08 5.26 0.82
C TYR A 13 -6.60 5.18 2.27
N PHE A 14 -7.88 5.47 2.47
CA PHE A 14 -8.51 5.33 3.77
C PHE A 14 -8.63 3.86 4.18
N ASP A 15 -9.09 3.00 3.27
CA ASP A 15 -9.21 1.57 3.49
C ASP A 15 -7.86 0.95 3.87
N GLU A 16 -6.79 1.28 3.14
CA GLU A 16 -5.44 0.80 3.46
C GLU A 16 -4.91 1.26 4.81
N TRP A 17 -5.17 2.51 5.18
CA TRP A 17 -4.81 3.00 6.50
C TRP A 17 -5.59 2.27 7.60
N THR A 18 -6.90 2.10 7.42
CA THR A 18 -7.72 1.35 8.39
C THR A 18 -7.36 -0.13 8.46
N ARG A 19 -6.99 -0.75 7.33
CA ARG A 19 -6.46 -2.11 7.25
C ARG A 19 -5.17 -2.24 8.06
N CYS A 20 -4.23 -1.30 7.91
CA CYS A 20 -3.01 -1.29 8.71
C CYS A 20 -3.31 -1.15 10.21
N CYS A 21 -4.25 -0.28 10.58
CA CYS A 21 -4.64 -0.09 11.99
C CYS A 21 -5.53 -1.22 12.54
N SER A 22 -5.99 -2.14 11.69
CA SER A 22 -6.90 -3.20 12.11
C SER A 22 -6.22 -4.17 13.07
N SER A 23 -6.96 -4.61 14.09
CA SER A 23 -6.43 -5.54 15.08
C SER A 23 -5.97 -6.87 14.46
N SER A 24 -6.63 -7.33 13.39
CA SER A 24 -6.26 -8.54 12.66
C SER A 24 -4.88 -8.40 12.01
N TYR A 25 -4.63 -7.31 11.29
CA TYR A 25 -3.35 -7.07 10.63
C TYR A 25 -2.23 -6.84 11.65
N GLN A 26 -2.49 -6.08 12.72
CA GLN A 26 -1.51 -5.85 13.78
C GLN A 26 -1.15 -7.13 14.54
N LYS A 27 -2.13 -8.02 14.78
CA LYS A 27 -1.87 -9.34 15.37
C LYS A 27 -1.05 -10.23 14.44
N ASP A 28 -1.34 -10.25 13.14
CA ASP A 28 -0.56 -11.02 12.16
C ASP A 28 0.88 -10.50 12.06
N SER A 29 1.07 -9.18 12.02
CA SER A 29 2.40 -8.55 12.03
C SER A 29 3.18 -8.90 13.31
N LEU A 30 2.52 -8.82 14.48
CA LEU A 30 3.11 -9.23 15.76
C LEU A 30 3.50 -10.71 15.75
N TYR A 31 2.65 -11.60 15.23
CA TYR A 31 2.92 -13.02 15.14
C TYR A 31 4.11 -13.34 14.22
N ARG A 32 4.21 -12.66 13.07
CA ARG A 32 5.26 -12.94 12.06
C ARG A 32 6.59 -12.28 12.37
N PHE A 33 6.57 -11.04 12.85
CA PHE A 33 7.77 -10.21 12.97
C PHE A 33 8.12 -9.86 14.43
N GLY A 34 7.28 -10.24 15.39
CA GLY A 34 7.49 -9.95 16.81
C GLY A 34 7.28 -8.48 17.19
N LYS A 35 6.74 -7.66 16.29
CA LYS A 35 6.51 -6.23 16.50
C LYS A 35 5.22 -5.77 15.83
N PHE A 36 4.61 -4.72 16.37
CA PHE A 36 3.51 -4.02 15.72
C PHE A 36 4.01 -3.24 14.50
N ASP A 37 3.17 -3.15 13.47
CA ASP A 37 3.49 -2.42 12.25
C ASP A 37 3.23 -0.93 12.43
N SER A 38 4.09 -0.08 11.89
CA SER A 38 3.93 1.37 12.00
C SER A 38 3.07 1.88 10.84
N CYS A 39 1.82 2.24 11.11
CA CYS A 39 0.88 2.75 10.10
C CYS A 39 1.10 4.22 9.71
N GLY A 40 2.27 4.79 10.08
CA GLY A 40 2.63 6.18 9.80
C GLY A 40 2.73 6.50 8.30
N PRO A 41 3.39 5.66 7.48
CA PRO A 41 3.45 5.86 6.03
C PRO A 41 2.07 5.89 5.37
N GLN A 42 1.17 4.95 5.73
CA GLN A 42 -0.19 4.87 5.19
C GLN A 42 -1.05 6.07 5.62
N TYR A 43 -0.84 6.60 6.84
CA TYR A 43 -1.49 7.83 7.26
C TYR A 43 -0.99 9.06 6.49
N ASN A 44 0.31 9.10 6.17
CA ASN A 44 0.87 10.17 5.33
C ASN A 44 0.34 10.10 3.89
N ASP A 45 0.16 8.90 3.34
CA ASP A 45 -0.49 8.71 2.04
C ASP A 45 -1.93 9.24 2.02
N LEU A 46 -2.70 8.99 3.09
CA LEU A 46 -4.05 9.54 3.21
C LEU A 46 -4.05 11.07 3.19
N LYS A 47 -3.07 11.72 3.83
CA LYS A 47 -2.90 13.18 3.77
C LYS A 47 -2.53 13.66 2.37
N ILE A 48 -1.65 12.93 1.68
CA ILE A 48 -1.27 13.24 0.29
C ILE A 48 -2.48 13.10 -0.63
N ALA A 49 -3.28 12.05 -0.47
CA ALA A 49 -4.51 11.84 -1.23
C ALA A 49 -5.56 12.93 -0.97
N LEU A 50 -5.72 13.38 0.28
CA LEU A 50 -6.56 14.53 0.61
C LEU A 50 -6.09 15.82 -0.08
N LYS A 51 -4.78 16.08 -0.09
CA LYS A 51 -4.21 17.23 -0.81
C LYS A 51 -4.42 17.12 -2.32
N ALA A 52 -4.17 15.95 -2.91
CA ALA A 52 -4.33 15.70 -4.33
C ALA A 52 -5.79 15.83 -4.79
N LYS A 53 -6.76 15.46 -3.94
CA LYS A 53 -8.20 15.61 -4.23
C LYS A 53 -8.66 17.08 -4.26
N VAL A 54 -7.99 17.95 -3.51
CA VAL A 54 -8.28 19.39 -3.44
C VAL A 54 -7.47 20.20 -4.46
N ALA A 55 -6.41 19.61 -5.03
CA ALA A 55 -5.64 20.23 -6.11
C ALA A 55 -6.53 20.51 -7.34
N LYS A 56 -6.24 21.60 -8.07
CA LYS A 56 -7.02 22.03 -9.25
C LYS A 56 -6.53 21.40 -10.56
N SER A 57 -5.27 21.00 -10.58
CA SER A 57 -4.53 20.43 -11.69
C SER A 57 -4.57 18.90 -11.59
N GLU A 58 -4.95 18.27 -12.69
CA GLU A 58 -5.02 16.81 -12.77
C GLU A 58 -3.61 16.17 -12.76
N GLU A 59 -2.65 16.83 -13.42
CA GLU A 59 -1.27 16.37 -13.52
C GLU A 59 -0.55 16.42 -12.16
N GLU A 60 -0.73 17.50 -11.40
CA GLU A 60 -0.16 17.64 -10.05
C GLU A 60 -0.71 16.58 -9.09
N ALA A 61 -2.00 16.25 -9.20
CA ALA A 61 -2.59 15.19 -8.39
C ALA A 61 -1.97 13.82 -8.72
N LYS A 62 -1.67 13.53 -9.99
CA LYS A 62 -1.02 12.28 -10.41
C LYS A 62 0.41 12.18 -9.90
N GLU A 63 1.18 13.26 -9.96
CA GLU A 63 2.55 13.31 -9.43
C GLU A 63 2.58 13.12 -7.92
N LEU A 64 1.69 13.79 -7.19
CA LEU A 64 1.56 13.64 -5.74
C LEU A 64 1.21 12.19 -5.35
N ILE A 65 0.32 11.55 -6.10
CA ILE A 65 -0.05 10.15 -5.87
C ILE A 65 1.07 9.18 -6.22
N ALA A 66 1.85 9.44 -7.27
CA ALA A 66 2.93 8.56 -7.70
C ALA A 66 3.99 8.38 -6.59
N GLY A 67 4.18 9.39 -5.74
CA GLY A 67 5.07 9.34 -4.57
C GLY A 67 4.51 8.63 -3.34
N THR A 68 3.27 8.14 -3.36
CA THR A 68 2.64 7.51 -2.19
C THR A 68 3.24 6.13 -1.90
N TYR A 69 3.37 5.81 -0.61
CA TYR A 69 3.83 4.51 -0.15
C TYR A 69 2.96 3.37 -0.69
N TYR A 70 1.65 3.58 -0.81
CA TYR A 70 0.71 2.65 -1.42
C TYR A 70 1.09 2.32 -2.86
N LYS A 71 1.33 3.33 -3.72
CA LYS A 71 1.71 3.12 -5.12
C LYS A 71 3.10 2.52 -5.27
N GLN A 72 4.00 2.73 -4.32
CA GLN A 72 5.35 2.18 -4.39
C GLN A 72 5.44 0.75 -3.84
N ASN A 73 4.67 0.41 -2.81
CA ASN A 73 4.92 -0.82 -2.03
C ASN A 73 3.72 -1.77 -1.94
N LEU A 74 2.48 -1.29 -2.05
CA LEU A 74 1.28 -2.09 -1.73
C LEU A 74 0.35 -2.34 -2.93
N GLY A 75 0.17 -1.33 -3.80
CA GLY A 75 -0.95 -1.26 -4.75
C GLY A 75 -0.56 -1.30 -6.24
N SER A 76 0.66 -1.67 -6.59
CA SER A 76 1.13 -1.65 -7.99
C SER A 76 1.72 -2.98 -8.48
N ASP A 77 2.33 -3.79 -7.61
CA ASP A 77 2.91 -5.08 -7.99
C ASP A 77 2.80 -6.08 -6.82
N PRO A 78 2.18 -7.27 -7.01
CA PRO A 78 2.19 -8.36 -6.02
C PRO A 78 3.60 -8.74 -5.54
N LYS A 79 4.63 -8.46 -6.34
CA LYS A 79 6.05 -8.67 -5.98
C LYS A 79 6.52 -7.77 -4.83
N ASN A 80 5.90 -6.60 -4.65
CA ASN A 80 6.28 -5.66 -3.60
C ASN A 80 5.69 -6.03 -2.23
N SER A 81 4.72 -6.95 -2.19
CA SER A 81 4.21 -7.49 -0.94
C SER A 81 5.25 -8.46 -0.35
N PRO A 82 5.73 -8.24 0.89
CA PRO A 82 6.70 -9.14 1.52
C PRO A 82 6.15 -10.57 1.71
N THR A 83 4.83 -10.75 1.66
CA THR A 83 4.19 -12.07 1.74
C THR A 83 3.79 -12.60 0.37
N ALA A 84 3.16 -11.78 -0.48
CA ALA A 84 2.71 -12.28 -1.78
C ALA A 84 3.88 -12.54 -2.72
N GLY A 85 4.93 -11.70 -2.71
CA GLY A 85 6.15 -11.92 -3.48
C GLY A 85 6.82 -13.24 -3.12
N ALA A 86 6.98 -13.53 -1.83
CA ALA A 86 7.57 -14.78 -1.35
C ALA A 86 6.76 -16.02 -1.75
N ILE A 87 5.42 -15.96 -1.72
CA ILE A 87 4.56 -17.08 -2.16
C ILE A 87 4.64 -17.28 -3.68
N TRP A 88 4.71 -16.20 -4.45
CA TRP A 88 4.83 -16.28 -5.91
C TRP A 88 6.18 -16.86 -6.35
N GLU A 89 7.29 -16.44 -5.73
CA GLU A 89 8.61 -17.02 -5.97
C GLU A 89 8.66 -18.51 -5.62
N LEU A 90 8.03 -18.92 -4.51
CA LEU A 90 7.89 -20.33 -4.12
C LEU A 90 7.07 -21.17 -5.13
N LYS A 91 6.13 -20.55 -5.85
CA LYS A 91 5.39 -21.22 -6.93
C LYS A 91 6.21 -21.34 -8.21
N GLU A 92 7.02 -20.33 -8.52
CA GLU A 92 7.90 -20.36 -9.70
C GLU A 92 9.07 -21.33 -9.54
N LYS A 93 9.57 -21.51 -8.31
CA LYS A 93 10.60 -22.48 -7.98
C LYS A 93 10.17 -23.32 -6.77
N PRO A 94 9.49 -24.46 -6.97
CA PRO A 94 9.22 -25.35 -5.87
C PRO A 94 10.55 -25.84 -5.28
N GLY A 95 10.75 -25.66 -3.98
CA GLY A 95 11.97 -26.05 -3.26
C GLY A 95 12.25 -27.56 -3.19
N TRP A 96 11.57 -28.36 -4.01
CA TRP A 96 11.75 -29.80 -4.17
C TRP A 96 12.65 -30.15 -5.37
N ASP A 97 12.94 -29.20 -6.25
CA ASP A 97 13.87 -29.38 -7.37
C ASP A 97 15.32 -29.14 -6.94
N VAL A 98 15.75 -29.80 -5.86
CA VAL A 98 17.18 -29.94 -5.55
C VAL A 98 17.69 -31.07 -6.44
N GLN A 99 18.25 -30.73 -7.59
CA GLN A 99 19.05 -31.67 -8.38
C GLN A 99 20.29 -32.04 -7.56
N GLU A 100 20.43 -33.34 -7.26
CA GLU A 100 21.69 -33.97 -6.82
C GLU A 100 22.81 -33.81 -7.85
#